data_AF-A0A936GK81-F1
#
_entry.id   AF-A0A936GK81-F1
#
_cell.length_a   1.000
_cell.length_b   1.000
_cell.length_c   1.000
_cell.angle_alpha   90.00
_cell.angle_beta   90.00
_cell.angle_gamma   90.00
#
_symmetry.space_group_name_H-M   'P 1'
#
loop_
_entity.id
_entity.type
_entity.pdbx_description
1 polymer ?
#
loop_
_entity_poly.entity_id
_entity_poly.type
_entity_poly.pdbx_seq_one_letter_code
_entity_poly.pdbx_strand_id
1 'polypeptide(L)'
;MNFSLTWLKEVLLEEGLKVAPEPGWETRGNKGRDVGPIQGVICHHTGTNAGGNMPTLKMLINGRSDLSGPLAQLGLGRDGTFYLIAAGRCNHAGKGAWRGITTGNTNFIGIEAENRGTHSDPWPEVQLEAYRHGVAAILRHLDLPADMCCGHKEYAKPDGRKNDPLFDMNEFREVVDRIIKREIPKPNPIPSREASVSSGKIARPTLRRNSSDVEFVKQLQEKLGVVADGHFGPKTEASVRQFQRSQGLVDDGIVGPKTWIALDNPATPIQLTGTHSNNISGNVSEFSQTSGTDIRLGRLSAKFETGNRGPGTVSTGIGDRGGVSYGSYQMTSKPNGGTAKVFVKGNNFKWKNEFEGLIPGEREFSNKWRDIANKERDAFHAAQHEFIKQTHYDPLMKNIKANNGLDLTTHSNALKDVIWSTAVQHGPNNKIVSNALENMKKTGRNDPANVSFDEHLIEAIYDERGRKNSNGDLVFFSRNSRDVQKGVANRFVSERADALKMLKNGN
;
A
#
# COMPACT_ATOMS: atom_id res chain seq x y z
N MET A 1 14.37 36.37 -7.18
CA MET A 1 15.42 35.47 -6.65
C MET A 1 14.74 34.17 -6.26
N ASN A 2 15.32 33.03 -6.63
CA ASN A 2 14.82 31.72 -6.22
C ASN A 2 15.21 31.44 -4.76
N PHE A 3 14.40 30.67 -4.04
CA PHE A 3 14.70 30.24 -2.67
C PHE A 3 15.58 28.99 -2.62
N SER A 4 16.12 28.70 -1.44
CA SER A 4 17.21 27.74 -1.24
C SER A 4 16.84 26.28 -1.52
N LEU A 5 15.56 25.91 -1.57
CA LEU A 5 15.12 24.51 -1.74
C LEU A 5 14.67 24.15 -3.16
N THR A 6 15.09 24.87 -4.20
CA THR A 6 14.74 24.51 -5.59
C THR A 6 15.30 23.16 -6.05
N TRP A 7 16.29 22.61 -5.36
CA TRP A 7 16.83 21.27 -5.64
C TRP A 7 15.86 20.13 -5.26
N LEU A 8 14.81 20.40 -4.45
CA LEU A 8 13.86 19.36 -4.01
C LEU A 8 13.22 18.60 -5.17
N LYS A 9 12.96 19.28 -6.29
CA LYS A 9 12.34 18.68 -7.47
C LYS A 9 13.22 17.56 -8.04
N GLU A 10 14.49 17.87 -8.26
CA GLU A 10 15.45 16.94 -8.85
C GLU A 10 15.75 15.78 -7.92
N VAL A 11 15.98 16.05 -6.63
CA VAL A 11 16.22 15.02 -5.61
C VAL A 11 15.08 14.00 -5.52
N LEU A 12 13.82 14.46 -5.55
CA LEU A 12 12.67 13.55 -5.51
C LEU A 12 12.50 12.77 -6.82
N LEU A 13 12.71 13.41 -7.98
CA LEU A 13 12.64 12.75 -9.29
C LEU A 13 13.72 11.68 -9.45
N GLU A 14 14.95 11.95 -9.00
CA GLU A 14 16.07 11.01 -9.05
C GLU A 14 15.85 9.78 -8.16
N GLU A 15 15.08 9.91 -7.09
CA GLU A 15 14.65 8.78 -6.26
C GLU A 15 13.49 7.98 -6.90
N GLY A 16 13.03 8.35 -8.10
CA GLY A 16 11.96 7.64 -8.82
C GLY A 16 10.55 8.03 -8.38
N LEU A 17 10.40 9.14 -7.64
CA LEU A 17 9.12 9.54 -7.06
C LEU A 17 8.25 10.33 -8.03
N LYS A 18 6.95 10.31 -7.75
CA LYS A 18 5.95 11.12 -8.45
C LYS A 18 6.03 12.55 -7.91
N VAL A 19 6.29 13.51 -8.80
CA VAL A 19 6.53 14.91 -8.42
C VAL A 19 5.63 15.86 -9.22
N ALA A 20 4.91 16.75 -8.53
CA ALA A 20 4.00 17.74 -9.08
C ALA A 20 4.33 19.14 -8.52
N PRO A 21 5.12 19.96 -9.24
CA PRO A 21 5.43 21.31 -8.77
C PRO A 21 4.23 22.25 -8.90
N GLU A 22 3.91 23.00 -7.83
CA GLU A 22 2.83 23.98 -7.86
C GLU A 22 3.32 25.33 -8.40
N PRO A 23 2.53 26.05 -9.22
CA PRO A 23 2.96 27.31 -9.84
C PRO A 23 3.59 28.28 -8.81
N GLY A 24 4.80 28.77 -9.06
CA GLY A 24 5.50 29.73 -8.18
C GLY A 24 6.11 29.12 -6.90
N TRP A 25 6.22 27.80 -6.78
CA TRP A 25 6.83 27.14 -5.62
C TRP A 25 8.29 27.56 -5.39
N GLU A 26 9.06 27.83 -6.46
CA GLU A 26 10.48 28.23 -6.40
C GLU A 26 10.70 29.54 -5.64
N THR A 27 9.69 30.41 -5.63
CA THR A 27 9.72 31.73 -5.01
C THR A 27 8.70 31.86 -3.89
N ARG A 28 8.07 30.76 -3.45
CA ARG A 28 7.08 30.77 -2.37
C ARG A 28 7.74 30.49 -1.02
N GLY A 29 7.44 31.37 -0.06
CA GLY A 29 7.86 31.27 1.32
C GLY A 29 7.02 32.21 2.18
N ASN A 30 6.84 31.89 3.46
CA ASN A 30 5.99 32.68 4.34
C ASN A 30 6.56 34.09 4.50
N LYS A 31 5.75 35.09 4.16
CA LYS A 31 6.17 36.51 4.11
C LYS A 31 7.41 36.73 3.23
N GLY A 32 7.56 35.94 2.16
CA GLY A 32 8.69 36.05 1.22
C GLY A 32 10.04 35.67 1.84
N ARG A 33 10.06 34.87 2.92
CA ARG A 33 11.30 34.45 3.57
C ARG A 33 11.80 33.10 3.07
N ASP A 34 13.10 33.00 2.91
CA ASP A 34 13.80 31.75 2.70
C ASP A 34 13.94 30.93 4.00
N VAL A 35 14.28 29.66 3.86
CA VAL A 35 14.71 28.80 4.96
C VAL A 35 16.11 29.20 5.48
N GLY A 36 16.46 28.73 6.68
CA GLY A 36 17.84 28.69 7.13
C GLY A 36 18.54 27.41 6.66
N PRO A 37 19.76 27.13 7.16
CA PRO A 37 20.43 25.86 6.89
C PRO A 37 19.53 24.70 7.31
N ILE A 38 19.18 23.82 6.37
CA ILE A 38 18.30 22.69 6.67
C ILE A 38 19.07 21.68 7.51
N GLN A 39 18.43 21.26 8.58
CA GLN A 39 18.94 20.32 9.57
C GLN A 39 18.06 19.08 9.68
N GLY A 40 16.96 18.97 8.94
CA GLY A 40 16.13 17.77 8.98
C GLY A 40 14.78 17.89 8.29
N VAL A 41 13.94 16.89 8.52
CA VAL A 41 12.58 16.79 7.98
C VAL A 41 11.57 16.56 9.11
N ILE A 42 10.46 17.30 9.12
CA ILE A 42 9.33 17.04 10.03
C ILE A 42 8.21 16.42 9.22
N CYS A 43 7.80 15.21 9.63
CA CYS A 43 6.71 14.46 9.06
C CYS A 43 5.39 14.84 9.72
N HIS A 44 4.35 15.10 8.92
CA HIS A 44 2.99 15.42 9.38
C HIS A 44 1.96 14.52 8.72
N HIS A 45 0.74 14.53 9.26
CA HIS A 45 -0.46 14.17 8.53
C HIS A 45 -1.44 15.35 8.53
N THR A 46 -2.25 15.47 7.48
CA THR A 46 -3.10 16.64 7.27
C THR A 46 -4.32 16.73 8.19
N GLY A 47 -4.81 15.60 8.71
CA GLY A 47 -5.91 15.54 9.68
C GLY A 47 -7.28 15.83 9.09
N THR A 48 -7.39 15.79 7.77
CA THR A 48 -8.57 16.21 7.01
C THR A 48 -9.53 15.04 6.77
N ASN A 49 -10.83 15.32 6.83
CA ASN A 49 -11.88 14.35 6.51
C ASN A 49 -12.25 14.32 5.02
N ALA A 50 -11.74 15.26 4.22
CA ALA A 50 -12.05 15.35 2.80
C ALA A 50 -11.55 14.11 2.03
N GLY A 51 -12.36 13.64 1.08
CA GLY A 51 -11.96 12.57 0.16
C GLY A 51 -11.13 13.13 -1.00
N GLY A 52 -10.26 12.28 -1.58
CA GLY A 52 -9.43 12.63 -2.74
C GLY A 52 -7.93 12.44 -2.47
N ASN A 53 -7.11 12.70 -3.50
CA ASN A 53 -5.67 12.44 -3.42
C ASN A 53 -4.92 13.46 -2.56
N MET A 54 -5.22 14.75 -2.72
CA MET A 54 -4.61 15.86 -1.99
C MET A 54 -5.58 17.06 -1.84
N PRO A 55 -6.79 16.86 -1.27
CA PRO A 55 -7.77 17.93 -1.10
C PRO A 55 -7.26 19.13 -0.28
N THR A 56 -6.22 18.94 0.54
CA THR A 56 -5.65 20.00 1.38
C THR A 56 -4.67 20.92 0.67
N LEU A 57 -4.30 20.63 -0.59
CA LEU A 57 -3.26 21.36 -1.31
C LEU A 57 -3.42 22.89 -1.31
N LYS A 58 -4.62 23.40 -1.60
CA LYS A 58 -4.89 24.85 -1.58
C LYS A 58 -4.71 25.47 -0.19
N MET A 59 -5.11 24.75 0.85
CA MET A 59 -4.93 25.17 2.24
C MET A 59 -3.45 25.19 2.61
N LEU A 60 -2.67 24.19 2.17
CA LEU A 60 -1.23 24.17 2.41
C LEU A 60 -0.50 25.32 1.68
N ILE A 61 -0.95 25.70 0.49
CA ILE A 61 -0.38 26.83 -0.26
C ILE A 61 -0.73 28.17 0.41
N ASN A 62 -2.02 28.41 0.68
CA ASN A 62 -2.52 29.73 1.07
C ASN A 62 -2.49 29.96 2.59
N GLY A 63 -2.50 28.88 3.37
CA GLY A 63 -2.75 28.93 4.80
C GLY A 63 -4.22 28.75 5.16
N ARG A 64 -4.50 29.03 6.41
CA ARG A 64 -5.82 29.02 7.04
C ARG A 64 -6.05 30.37 7.75
N SER A 65 -7.27 30.62 8.20
CA SER A 65 -7.66 31.93 8.76
C SER A 65 -6.79 32.37 9.96
N ASP A 66 -6.31 31.43 10.75
CA ASP A 66 -5.45 31.65 11.92
C ASP A 66 -3.94 31.51 11.63
N LEU A 67 -3.55 31.04 10.43
CA LEU A 67 -2.15 30.78 10.10
C LEU A 67 -1.86 31.01 8.62
N SER A 68 -1.11 32.07 8.33
CA SER A 68 -0.64 32.39 6.99
C SER A 68 0.19 31.25 6.38
N GLY A 69 -0.07 30.92 5.12
CA GLY A 69 0.70 29.93 4.37
C GLY A 69 2.08 30.44 3.89
N PRO A 70 2.85 29.60 3.21
CA PRO A 70 2.62 28.16 3.04
C PRO A 70 2.76 27.39 4.37
N LEU A 71 2.00 26.31 4.52
CA LEU A 71 1.96 25.47 5.72
C LEU A 71 2.90 24.27 5.65
N ALA A 72 3.49 23.97 4.49
CA ALA A 72 4.52 22.96 4.31
C ALA A 72 5.26 23.22 2.99
N GLN A 73 6.50 22.74 2.89
CA GLN A 73 7.27 22.76 1.64
C GLN A 73 6.74 21.70 0.67
N LEU A 74 6.35 20.54 1.20
CA LEU A 74 5.87 19.40 0.44
C LEU A 74 4.50 18.95 0.94
N GLY A 75 3.60 18.67 0.00
CA GLY A 75 2.40 17.86 0.24
C GLY A 75 2.63 16.44 -0.28
N LEU A 76 2.09 15.43 0.37
CA LEU A 76 2.17 14.04 -0.11
C LEU A 76 0.77 13.42 -0.26
N GLY A 77 0.36 13.23 -1.51
CA GLY A 77 -0.93 12.64 -1.85
C GLY A 77 -1.03 11.15 -1.51
N ARG A 78 -2.26 10.65 -1.38
CA ARG A 78 -2.58 9.23 -1.07
C ARG A 78 -2.04 8.23 -2.10
N ASP A 79 -1.73 8.69 -3.30
CA ASP A 79 -1.14 7.89 -4.39
C ASP A 79 0.39 7.95 -4.48
N GLY A 80 1.05 8.58 -3.50
CA GLY A 80 2.50 8.75 -3.46
C GLY A 80 3.04 9.98 -4.20
N THR A 81 2.17 10.88 -4.70
CA THR A 81 2.62 12.12 -5.37
C THR A 81 3.08 13.19 -4.39
N PHE A 82 4.33 13.63 -4.54
CA PHE A 82 4.86 14.82 -3.88
C PHE A 82 4.46 16.09 -4.63
N TYR A 83 3.68 16.94 -3.98
CA TYR A 83 3.35 18.28 -4.46
C TYR A 83 4.39 19.27 -3.90
N LEU A 84 5.14 19.96 -4.77
CA LEU A 84 6.11 20.98 -4.31
C LEU A 84 5.36 22.29 -4.13
N ILE A 85 5.22 22.70 -2.87
CA ILE A 85 4.44 23.86 -2.48
C ILE A 85 5.35 25.08 -2.35
N ALA A 86 6.51 24.95 -1.72
CA ALA A 86 7.36 26.09 -1.44
C ALA A 86 8.84 25.68 -1.32
N ALA A 87 9.71 26.49 -1.93
CA ALA A 87 11.15 26.38 -1.75
C ALA A 87 11.68 27.22 -0.56
N GLY A 88 10.86 28.12 -0.02
CA GLY A 88 11.19 28.96 1.15
C GLY A 88 10.54 28.47 2.46
N ARG A 89 10.61 29.33 3.48
CA ARG A 89 10.19 29.02 4.85
C ARG A 89 8.69 28.75 4.94
N CYS A 90 8.27 27.66 5.59
CA CYS A 90 6.86 27.34 5.82
C CYS A 90 6.46 27.41 7.30
N ASN A 91 5.15 27.47 7.60
CA ASN A 91 4.62 27.46 8.97
C ASN A 91 4.06 26.07 9.34
N HIS A 92 4.93 25.06 9.48
CA HIS A 92 4.54 23.66 9.73
C HIS A 92 4.79 23.18 11.16
N ALA A 93 5.83 23.66 11.84
CA ALA A 93 6.36 23.07 13.09
C ALA A 93 5.84 23.72 14.38
N GLY A 94 5.71 25.06 14.38
CA GLY A 94 5.42 25.81 15.61
C GLY A 94 6.49 25.64 16.71
N LYS A 95 6.08 25.73 17.98
CA LYS A 95 6.97 25.64 19.15
C LYS A 95 7.38 24.20 19.42
N GLY A 96 8.68 23.90 19.42
CA GLY A 96 9.14 22.54 19.68
C GLY A 96 10.65 22.44 19.79
N ALA A 97 11.14 21.21 19.90
CA ALA A 97 12.56 20.89 19.89
C ALA A 97 12.78 19.47 19.37
N TRP A 98 13.72 19.29 18.44
CA TRP A 98 14.24 17.97 18.06
C TRP A 98 15.76 18.04 17.98
N ARG A 99 16.46 17.13 18.66
CA ARG A 99 17.93 17.09 18.72
C ARG A 99 18.57 18.46 19.03
N GLY A 100 17.95 19.21 19.95
CA GLY A 100 18.40 20.54 20.38
C GLY A 100 17.97 21.70 19.48
N ILE A 101 17.34 21.43 18.33
CA ILE A 101 16.93 22.45 17.36
C ILE A 101 15.50 22.88 17.64
N THR A 102 15.29 24.18 17.89
CA THR A 102 13.98 24.75 18.28
C THR A 102 13.33 25.62 17.19
N THR A 103 14.00 25.74 16.04
CA THR A 103 13.65 26.62 14.92
C THR A 103 13.04 25.83 13.75
N GLY A 104 12.13 24.90 14.04
CA GLY A 104 11.55 23.94 13.10
C GLY A 104 11.05 24.55 11.78
N ASN A 105 10.31 25.65 11.83
CA ASN A 105 9.82 26.33 10.61
C ASN A 105 10.95 26.86 9.70
N THR A 106 12.13 27.11 10.27
CA THR A 106 13.29 27.72 9.59
C THR A 106 14.30 26.68 9.15
N ASN A 107 14.55 25.66 9.97
CA ASN A 107 15.64 24.70 9.77
C ASN A 107 15.17 23.29 9.41
N PHE A 108 13.86 23.04 9.29
CA PHE A 108 13.34 21.76 8.82
C PHE A 108 12.48 21.93 7.56
N ILE A 109 12.44 20.87 6.76
CA ILE A 109 11.48 20.72 5.66
C ILE A 109 10.23 20.03 6.23
N GLY A 110 9.06 20.65 6.07
CA GLY A 110 7.77 20.06 6.44
C GLY A 110 7.16 19.28 5.29
N ILE A 111 6.74 18.05 5.57
CA ILE A 111 5.97 17.20 4.65
C ILE A 111 4.59 16.93 5.24
N GLU A 112 3.55 17.45 4.58
CA GLU A 112 2.14 17.23 4.95
C GLU A 112 1.53 16.11 4.11
N ALA A 113 1.40 14.92 4.70
CA ALA A 113 0.85 13.77 3.99
C ALA A 113 -0.65 13.62 4.22
N GLU A 114 -1.38 13.45 3.12
CA GLU A 114 -2.83 13.40 3.11
C GLU A 114 -3.35 12.15 3.84
N ASN A 115 -3.82 12.33 5.07
CA ASN A 115 -4.41 11.30 5.92
C ASN A 115 -5.29 11.95 7.00
N ARG A 116 -6.37 11.27 7.40
CA ARG A 116 -7.34 11.74 8.43
C ARG A 116 -6.73 11.82 9.83
N GLY A 117 -5.62 11.12 10.08
CA GLY A 117 -5.08 11.04 11.44
C GLY A 117 -5.95 10.20 12.36
N THR A 118 -6.58 9.14 11.83
CA THR A 118 -7.36 8.19 12.61
C THR A 118 -6.94 6.75 12.29
N HIS A 119 -7.09 5.84 13.24
CA HIS A 119 -6.80 4.41 13.03
C HIS A 119 -7.71 3.76 11.96
N SER A 120 -8.82 4.42 11.60
CA SER A 120 -9.76 4.00 10.56
C SER A 120 -9.38 4.44 9.14
N ASP A 121 -8.35 5.29 8.98
CA ASP A 121 -7.84 5.75 7.69
C ASP A 121 -6.42 5.21 7.46
N PRO A 122 -6.29 3.96 6.98
CA PRO A 122 -4.99 3.34 6.79
C PRO A 122 -4.16 4.11 5.76
N TRP A 123 -2.86 4.17 6.00
CA TRP A 123 -1.90 4.73 5.04
C TRP A 123 -1.80 3.80 3.83
N PRO A 124 -2.13 4.25 2.61
CA PRO A 124 -1.87 3.47 1.41
C PRO A 124 -0.38 3.14 1.31
N GLU A 125 -0.05 1.90 0.96
CA GLU A 125 1.35 1.43 0.90
C GLU A 125 2.19 2.27 -0.07
N VAL A 126 1.60 2.72 -1.18
CA VAL A 126 2.26 3.60 -2.15
C VAL A 126 2.58 4.99 -1.58
N GLN A 127 1.72 5.52 -0.70
CA GLN A 127 1.97 6.78 0.02
C GLN A 127 3.05 6.55 1.08
N LEU A 128 2.84 5.51 1.89
CA LEU A 128 3.82 4.72 2.63
C LEU A 128 5.30 4.82 2.21
N GLU A 129 5.55 4.13 1.11
CA GLU A 129 6.81 3.96 0.41
C GLU A 129 7.33 5.27 -0.14
N ALA A 130 6.50 6.05 -0.85
CA ALA A 130 6.90 7.35 -1.37
C ALA A 130 7.37 8.29 -0.25
N TYR A 131 6.68 8.31 0.89
CA TYR A 131 7.06 9.13 2.05
C TYR A 131 8.48 8.78 2.51
N ARG A 132 8.75 7.49 2.75
CA ARG A 132 10.06 7.01 3.23
C ARG A 132 11.17 7.29 2.22
N HIS A 133 10.95 7.04 0.94
CA HIS A 133 11.91 7.35 -0.11
C HIS A 133 12.15 8.85 -0.25
N GLY A 134 11.10 9.69 -0.15
CA GLY A 134 11.23 11.13 -0.23
C GLY A 134 12.05 11.70 0.94
N VAL A 135 11.79 11.25 2.17
CA VAL A 135 12.58 11.64 3.35
C VAL A 135 14.03 11.17 3.19
N ALA A 136 14.26 9.92 2.78
CA ALA A 136 15.60 9.39 2.59
C ALA A 136 16.37 10.15 1.49
N ALA A 137 15.73 10.51 0.39
CA ALA A 137 16.34 11.28 -0.69
C ALA A 137 16.79 12.66 -0.21
N ILE A 138 15.93 13.35 0.54
CA ILE A 138 16.22 14.66 1.12
C ILE A 138 17.39 14.57 2.11
N LEU A 139 17.33 13.64 3.06
CA LEU A 139 18.38 13.49 4.07
C LEU A 139 19.72 13.10 3.45
N ARG A 140 19.71 12.21 2.45
CA ARG A 140 20.91 11.82 1.70
C ARG A 140 21.51 12.99 0.94
N HIS A 141 20.69 13.84 0.32
CA HIS A 141 21.16 15.05 -0.36
C HIS A 141 21.83 16.05 0.60
N LEU A 142 21.35 16.10 1.85
CA LEU A 142 21.84 16.99 2.89
C LEU A 142 22.99 16.40 3.72
N ASP A 143 23.41 15.16 3.43
CA ASP A 143 24.37 14.39 4.24
C ASP A 143 23.96 14.27 5.72
N LEU A 144 22.67 14.00 5.96
CA LEU A 144 22.10 13.84 7.30
C LEU A 144 21.65 12.39 7.55
N PRO A 145 21.80 11.88 8.80
CA PRO A 145 21.31 10.55 9.16
C PRO A 145 19.78 10.54 9.28
N ALA A 146 19.17 9.35 9.21
CA ALA A 146 17.72 9.16 9.36
C ALA A 146 17.15 9.76 10.66
N ASP A 147 17.96 9.84 11.70
CA ASP A 147 17.58 10.43 13.00
C ASP A 147 17.28 11.95 12.93
N MET A 148 17.64 12.61 11.84
CA MET A 148 17.26 14.00 11.56
C MET A 148 15.85 14.13 10.95
N CYS A 149 15.09 13.04 10.80
CA CYS A 149 13.65 13.14 10.62
C CYS A 149 12.86 12.80 11.88
N CYS A 150 11.80 13.57 12.13
CA CYS A 150 10.92 13.36 13.27
C CYS A 150 9.46 13.58 12.90
N GLY A 151 8.56 12.98 13.68
CA GLY A 151 7.15 13.32 13.63
C GLY A 151 6.91 14.66 14.32
N HIS A 152 5.89 15.39 13.89
CA HIS A 152 5.49 16.61 14.58
C HIS A 152 5.15 16.36 16.06
N LYS A 153 4.61 15.18 16.39
CA LYS A 153 4.37 14.69 17.76
C LYS A 153 5.63 14.57 18.61
N GLU A 154 6.78 14.33 17.97
CA GLU A 154 8.08 14.22 18.64
C GLU A 154 8.76 15.58 18.78
N TYR A 155 8.55 16.48 17.80
CA TYR A 155 9.07 17.84 17.83
C TYR A 155 8.28 18.76 18.77
N ALA A 156 6.95 18.69 18.75
CA ALA A 156 6.06 19.68 19.35
C ALA A 156 6.16 19.74 20.88
N LYS A 157 6.27 20.96 21.41
CA LYS A 157 6.19 21.25 22.86
C LYS A 157 5.00 22.15 23.21
N PRO A 158 4.35 21.99 24.38
CA PRO A 158 4.56 20.90 25.34
C PRO A 158 4.20 19.53 24.75
N ASP A 159 4.74 18.47 25.34
CA ASP A 159 4.52 17.09 24.88
C ASP A 159 3.02 16.75 24.86
N GLY A 160 2.59 16.04 23.83
CA GLY A 160 1.17 15.72 23.60
C GLY A 160 0.36 16.84 22.90
N ARG A 161 0.93 18.02 22.65
CA ARG A 161 0.26 19.08 21.86
C ARG A 161 -0.10 18.63 20.44
N LYS A 162 0.68 17.70 19.89
CA LYS A 162 0.52 17.14 18.56
C LYS A 162 0.61 15.62 18.63
N ASN A 163 -0.14 14.95 17.77
CA ASN A 163 -0.19 13.49 17.66
C ASN A 163 0.25 12.99 16.27
N ASP A 164 0.54 13.90 15.33
CA ASP A 164 0.89 13.59 13.96
C ASP A 164 2.39 13.34 13.74
N PRO A 165 2.79 12.42 12.84
CA PRO A 165 1.96 11.47 12.13
C PRO A 165 1.57 10.28 13.03
N LEU A 166 0.52 9.53 12.69
CA LEU A 166 0.07 8.41 13.53
C LEU A 166 0.91 7.13 13.40
N PHE A 167 1.74 7.01 12.37
CA PHE A 167 2.64 5.85 12.24
C PHE A 167 3.81 5.92 13.24
N ASP A 168 4.45 4.78 13.49
CA ASP A 168 5.62 4.69 14.35
C ASP A 168 6.83 5.36 13.68
N MET A 169 7.37 6.39 14.31
CA MET A 169 8.49 7.16 13.76
C MET A 169 9.83 6.43 13.92
N ASN A 170 9.96 5.50 14.87
CA ASN A 170 11.16 4.67 15.00
C ASN A 170 11.24 3.68 13.84
N GLU A 171 10.16 2.94 13.56
CA GLU A 171 10.07 2.07 12.38
C GLU A 171 10.27 2.87 11.08
N PHE A 172 9.67 4.07 11.00
CA PHE A 172 9.84 4.94 9.86
C PHE A 172 11.31 5.31 9.63
N ARG A 173 12.02 5.74 10.69
CA ARG A 173 13.45 6.08 10.64
C ARG A 173 14.33 4.89 10.29
N GLU A 174 14.03 3.70 10.81
CA GLU A 174 14.78 2.48 10.46
C GLU A 174 14.70 2.19 8.96
N VAL A 175 13.51 2.28 8.36
CA VAL A 175 13.36 2.07 6.91
C VAL A 175 14.01 3.20 6.10
N VAL A 176 13.88 4.45 6.54
CA VAL A 176 14.56 5.59 5.92
C VAL A 176 16.08 5.41 5.93
N ASP A 177 16.67 4.95 7.03
CA ASP A 177 18.11 4.69 7.15
C ASP A 177 18.57 3.64 6.13
N ARG A 178 17.81 2.55 5.98
CA ARG A 178 18.08 1.51 4.97
C ARG A 178 17.98 2.03 3.54
N ILE A 179 17.03 2.92 3.26
CA ILE A 179 16.93 3.58 1.94
C ILE A 179 18.10 4.55 1.72
N ILE A 180 18.53 5.31 2.74
CA ILE A 180 19.72 6.17 2.67
C ILE A 180 20.94 5.32 2.26
N LYS A 181 21.12 4.17 2.91
CA LYS A 181 22.17 3.16 2.66
C LYS A 181 22.02 2.36 1.36
N ARG A 182 20.97 2.62 0.56
CA ARG A 182 20.65 1.91 -0.69
C ARG A 182 20.39 0.40 -0.53
N GLU A 183 19.99 -0.04 0.66
CA GLU A 183 19.61 -1.44 0.91
C GLU A 183 18.20 -1.75 0.41
N ILE A 184 17.35 -0.73 0.31
CA ILE A 184 16.01 -0.81 -0.28
C ILE A 184 16.07 -0.12 -1.64
N PRO A 185 15.70 -0.82 -2.74
CA PRO A 185 15.79 -0.26 -4.09
C PRO A 185 14.81 0.90 -4.25
N LYS A 186 15.12 1.80 -5.20
CA LYS A 186 14.20 2.88 -5.57
C LYS A 186 12.88 2.29 -6.10
N PRO A 187 11.73 2.96 -5.88
CA PRO A 187 10.50 2.62 -6.58
C PRO A 187 10.74 2.65 -8.09
N ASN A 188 10.14 1.70 -8.83
CA ASN A 188 10.33 1.63 -10.29
C ASN A 188 9.97 2.98 -10.94
N PRO A 189 10.91 3.66 -11.60
CA PRO A 189 10.63 4.95 -12.21
C PRO A 189 9.61 4.76 -13.34
N ILE A 190 8.55 5.58 -13.34
CA ILE A 190 7.68 5.68 -14.52
C ILE A 190 8.55 6.28 -15.64
N PRO A 191 8.78 5.56 -16.77
CA PRO A 191 9.65 6.05 -17.83
C PRO A 191 9.24 7.44 -18.30
N SER A 192 10.18 8.35 -18.53
CA SER A 192 9.85 9.73 -18.94
C SER A 192 9.19 9.81 -20.33
N ARG A 193 9.38 8.79 -21.16
CA ARG A 193 8.72 8.56 -22.45
C ARG A 193 8.42 7.07 -22.66
N GLU A 194 7.47 6.76 -23.54
CA GLU A 194 7.33 5.43 -24.12
C GLU A 194 8.64 4.98 -24.80
N ALA A 195 8.88 3.67 -24.85
CA ALA A 195 9.97 3.14 -25.67
C ALA A 195 9.68 3.48 -27.15
N SER A 196 10.68 3.95 -27.89
CA SER A 196 10.52 4.21 -29.34
C SER A 196 10.15 2.92 -30.05
N VAL A 197 8.90 2.82 -30.50
CA VAL A 197 8.45 1.72 -31.37
C VAL A 197 9.03 1.96 -32.76
N SER A 198 9.50 0.89 -33.41
CA SER A 198 10.18 0.88 -34.72
C SER A 198 9.30 1.26 -35.91
N SER A 199 8.35 2.18 -35.75
CA SER A 199 7.31 2.51 -36.73
C SER A 199 6.94 3.99 -36.75
N GLY A 200 7.91 4.89 -36.90
CA GLY A 200 7.69 6.30 -37.29
C GLY A 200 6.81 7.17 -36.37
N LYS A 201 6.27 6.63 -35.26
CA LYS A 201 5.50 7.37 -34.25
C LYS A 201 6.45 7.98 -33.22
N ILE A 202 6.24 9.26 -32.93
CA ILE A 202 6.98 9.98 -31.88
C ILE A 202 6.65 9.36 -30.52
N ALA A 203 7.67 8.96 -29.75
CA ALA A 203 7.51 8.42 -28.40
C ALA A 203 6.83 9.43 -27.47
N ARG A 204 5.68 9.07 -26.89
CA ARG A 204 4.89 9.98 -26.04
C ARG A 204 5.51 10.14 -24.65
N PRO A 205 5.51 11.36 -24.08
CA PRO A 205 6.02 11.62 -22.74
C PRO A 205 5.07 11.09 -21.67
N THR A 206 5.62 10.85 -20.47
CA THR A 206 4.79 10.66 -19.29
C THR A 206 4.15 11.99 -18.91
N LEU A 207 2.82 12.05 -18.99
CA LEU A 207 2.05 13.25 -18.64
C LEU A 207 1.51 13.17 -17.21
N ARG A 208 1.44 14.32 -16.56
CA ARG A 208 0.87 14.53 -15.23
C ARG A 208 0.45 15.99 -15.09
N ARG A 209 -0.15 16.35 -13.96
CA ARG A 209 -0.50 17.75 -13.69
C ARG A 209 0.71 18.66 -13.91
N ASN A 210 0.49 19.78 -14.60
CA ASN A 210 1.51 20.76 -15.00
C ASN A 210 2.56 20.27 -16.02
N SER A 211 2.32 19.14 -16.72
CA SER A 211 3.13 18.78 -17.90
C SER A 211 3.13 19.92 -18.93
N SER A 212 4.32 20.27 -19.43
CA SER A 212 4.54 21.35 -20.41
C SER A 212 4.35 20.92 -21.87
N ASP A 213 4.16 19.61 -22.12
CA ASP A 213 3.96 19.04 -23.45
C ASP A 213 2.53 19.29 -23.98
N VAL A 214 2.19 20.55 -24.28
CA VAL A 214 0.84 21.03 -24.65
C VAL A 214 0.17 20.14 -25.70
N GLU A 215 0.88 19.75 -26.75
CA GLU A 215 0.31 18.94 -27.84
C GLU A 215 0.00 17.50 -27.41
N PHE A 216 0.80 16.90 -26.53
CA PHE A 216 0.49 15.58 -25.98
C PHE A 216 -0.63 15.64 -24.94
N VAL A 217 -0.74 16.76 -24.21
CA VAL A 217 -1.88 16.99 -23.30
C VAL A 217 -3.19 17.13 -24.07
N LYS A 218 -3.20 17.85 -25.20
CA LYS A 218 -4.38 17.91 -26.09
C LYS A 218 -4.76 16.52 -26.60
N GLN A 219 -3.81 15.74 -27.10
CA GLN A 219 -4.05 14.36 -27.55
C GLN A 219 -4.65 13.48 -26.45
N LEU A 220 -4.15 13.60 -25.21
CA LEU A 220 -4.72 12.92 -24.07
C LEU A 220 -6.17 13.36 -23.81
N GLN A 221 -6.42 14.67 -23.77
CA GLN A 221 -7.72 15.24 -23.49
C GLN A 221 -8.77 14.83 -24.54
N GLU A 222 -8.40 14.83 -25.82
CA GLU A 222 -9.21 14.30 -26.92
C GLU A 222 -9.58 12.83 -26.70
N LYS A 223 -8.60 11.99 -26.36
CA LYS A 223 -8.82 10.55 -26.09
C LYS A 223 -9.69 10.28 -24.87
N LEU A 224 -9.66 11.19 -23.87
CA LEU A 224 -10.50 11.12 -22.67
C LEU A 224 -11.89 11.73 -22.87
N GLY A 225 -12.16 12.36 -24.01
CA GLY A 225 -13.43 13.05 -24.25
C GLY A 225 -13.65 14.30 -23.38
N VAL A 226 -12.56 14.97 -22.98
CA VAL A 226 -12.61 16.25 -22.25
C VAL A 226 -12.12 17.40 -23.14
N VAL A 227 -12.34 18.64 -22.71
CA VAL A 227 -11.89 19.83 -23.45
C VAL A 227 -10.36 19.78 -23.65
N ALA A 228 -9.93 19.83 -24.90
CA ALA A 228 -8.53 19.78 -25.31
C ALA A 228 -7.86 21.17 -25.25
N ASP A 229 -7.78 21.74 -24.05
CA ASP A 229 -7.16 23.06 -23.81
C ASP A 229 -5.61 23.00 -23.73
N GLY A 230 -5.03 21.80 -23.74
CA GLY A 230 -3.59 21.58 -23.62
C GLY A 230 -3.04 21.81 -22.21
N HIS A 231 -3.91 22.02 -21.22
CA HIS A 231 -3.55 22.21 -19.82
C HIS A 231 -3.92 20.97 -18.99
N PHE A 232 -2.91 20.25 -18.48
CA PHE A 232 -3.14 19.11 -17.62
C PHE A 232 -3.48 19.60 -16.20
N GLY A 233 -4.72 20.03 -16.01
CA GLY A 233 -5.26 20.52 -14.74
C GLY A 233 -6.01 19.44 -13.95
N PRO A 234 -6.64 19.80 -12.82
CA PRO A 234 -7.36 18.87 -11.95
C PRO A 234 -8.47 18.08 -12.65
N LYS A 235 -9.15 18.67 -13.65
CA LYS A 235 -10.21 17.99 -14.42
C LYS A 235 -9.65 16.90 -15.33
N THR A 236 -8.55 17.18 -16.03
CA THR A 236 -7.85 16.20 -16.85
C THR A 236 -7.31 15.06 -16.00
N GLU A 237 -6.70 15.37 -14.86
CA GLU A 237 -6.24 14.35 -13.92
C GLU A 237 -7.37 13.46 -13.40
N ALA A 238 -8.50 14.03 -13.00
CA ALA A 238 -9.66 13.25 -12.57
C ALA A 238 -10.16 12.30 -13.68
N SER A 239 -10.14 12.75 -14.93
CA SER A 239 -10.54 11.97 -16.10
C SER A 239 -9.53 10.86 -16.42
N VAL A 240 -8.22 11.14 -16.28
CA VAL A 240 -7.16 10.12 -16.38
C VAL A 240 -7.36 9.04 -15.31
N ARG A 241 -7.60 9.42 -14.06
CA ARG A 241 -7.83 8.46 -12.97
C ARG A 241 -9.07 7.60 -13.22
N GLN A 242 -10.15 8.21 -13.70
CA GLN A 242 -11.36 7.49 -14.08
C GLN A 242 -11.09 6.50 -15.21
N PHE A 243 -10.36 6.93 -16.25
CA PHE A 243 -9.95 6.07 -17.34
C PHE A 243 -9.06 4.92 -16.86
N GLN A 244 -8.00 5.20 -16.11
CA GLN A 244 -7.10 4.19 -15.54
C GLN A 244 -7.87 3.18 -14.71
N ARG A 245 -8.81 3.64 -13.86
CA ARG A 245 -9.70 2.78 -13.08
C ARG A 245 -10.57 1.89 -13.96
N SER A 246 -11.10 2.42 -15.08
CA SER A 246 -11.89 1.66 -16.04
C SER A 246 -11.08 0.61 -16.82
N GLN A 247 -9.76 0.80 -16.89
CA GLN A 247 -8.83 -0.07 -17.62
C GLN A 247 -8.04 -1.01 -16.69
N GLY A 248 -8.38 -1.08 -15.40
CA GLY A 248 -7.67 -1.92 -14.42
C GLY A 248 -6.23 -1.46 -14.13
N LEU A 249 -5.89 -0.22 -14.47
CA LEU A 249 -4.61 0.40 -14.16
C LEU A 249 -4.63 1.03 -12.76
N VAL A 250 -3.45 1.30 -12.21
CA VAL A 250 -3.33 2.16 -11.02
C VAL A 250 -3.89 3.54 -11.37
N ASP A 251 -4.89 4.01 -10.64
CA ASP A 251 -5.59 5.28 -10.87
C ASP A 251 -4.83 6.47 -10.27
N ASP A 252 -3.55 6.57 -10.61
CA ASP A 252 -2.62 7.58 -10.08
C ASP A 252 -2.64 8.91 -10.83
N GLY A 253 -3.44 9.05 -11.90
CA GLY A 253 -3.54 10.28 -12.66
C GLY A 253 -2.32 10.60 -13.51
N ILE A 254 -1.37 9.67 -13.64
CA ILE A 254 -0.15 9.80 -14.44
C ILE A 254 -0.29 8.98 -15.72
N VAL A 255 -0.18 9.65 -16.87
CA VAL A 255 -0.23 9.00 -18.18
C VAL A 255 1.16 8.54 -18.58
N GLY A 256 1.58 7.39 -18.04
CA GLY A 256 2.79 6.70 -18.47
C GLY A 256 2.54 5.71 -19.62
N PRO A 257 3.56 4.94 -20.05
CA PRO A 257 3.46 4.03 -21.20
C PRO A 257 2.25 3.09 -21.14
N LYS A 258 1.95 2.52 -19.97
CA LYS A 258 0.79 1.62 -19.81
C LYS A 258 -0.54 2.33 -20.05
N THR A 259 -0.68 3.57 -19.60
CA THR A 259 -1.89 4.37 -19.81
C THR A 259 -2.02 4.81 -21.27
N TRP A 260 -0.91 5.17 -21.91
CA TRP A 260 -0.91 5.49 -23.33
C TRP A 260 -1.32 4.33 -24.23
N ILE A 261 -0.80 3.12 -23.96
CA ILE A 261 -1.18 1.92 -24.70
C ILE A 261 -2.67 1.62 -24.49
N ALA A 262 -3.19 1.74 -23.26
CA ALA A 262 -4.61 1.55 -22.98
C ALA A 262 -5.48 2.60 -23.70
N LEU A 263 -5.05 3.87 -23.78
CA LEU A 263 -5.74 4.94 -24.49
C LEU A 263 -5.77 4.75 -26.01
N ASP A 264 -4.86 3.94 -26.57
CA ASP A 264 -4.87 3.59 -27.99
C ASP A 264 -5.76 2.39 -28.29
N ASN A 265 -5.96 1.49 -27.31
CA ASN A 265 -6.70 0.25 -27.47
C ASN A 265 -7.80 0.08 -26.40
N PRO A 266 -8.80 0.98 -26.33
CA PRO A 266 -9.78 1.01 -25.24
C PRO A 266 -10.74 -0.20 -25.15
N ALA A 267 -10.70 -1.13 -26.11
CA ALA A 267 -11.60 -2.28 -26.22
C ALA A 267 -10.93 -3.65 -25.95
N THR A 268 -9.66 -3.70 -25.54
CA THR A 268 -8.94 -4.97 -25.30
C THR A 268 -8.30 -4.94 -23.91
N PRO A 269 -8.65 -5.85 -22.98
CA PRO A 269 -7.83 -6.07 -21.78
C PRO A 269 -6.43 -6.47 -22.23
N ILE A 270 -5.47 -5.58 -22.02
CA ILE A 270 -4.08 -5.82 -22.44
C ILE A 270 -3.45 -6.79 -21.45
N GLN A 271 -3.54 -8.09 -21.73
CA GLN A 271 -2.49 -9.03 -21.35
C GLN A 271 -1.36 -8.88 -22.35
N LEU A 272 -0.30 -8.14 -22.00
CA LEU A 272 0.94 -8.16 -22.76
C LEU A 272 2.00 -8.94 -21.99
N THR A 273 2.26 -10.11 -22.54
CA THR A 273 3.49 -10.89 -22.46
C THR A 273 4.70 -9.98 -22.63
N GLY A 274 5.71 -10.17 -21.77
CA GLY A 274 6.99 -9.48 -21.87
C GLY A 274 7.75 -9.92 -23.11
N THR A 275 8.15 -8.96 -23.94
CA THR A 275 9.25 -9.04 -24.90
C THR A 275 9.89 -7.65 -24.91
N HIS A 276 11.20 -7.43 -24.82
CA HIS A 276 12.32 -8.16 -25.40
C HIS A 276 13.56 -8.12 -24.48
N SER A 277 14.30 -9.23 -24.40
CA SER A 277 15.72 -9.24 -24.08
C SER A 277 16.43 -10.02 -25.17
N ASN A 278 17.35 -9.36 -25.86
CA ASN A 278 18.18 -9.95 -26.90
C ASN A 278 19.32 -10.77 -26.28
N ASN A 279 19.45 -12.00 -26.78
CA ASN A 279 20.63 -12.85 -26.91
C ASN A 279 21.91 -12.45 -26.15
N ILE A 280 22.22 -13.20 -25.09
CA ILE A 280 23.58 -13.62 -24.79
C ILE A 280 23.56 -15.14 -24.57
N SER A 281 24.14 -15.86 -25.52
CA SER A 281 24.44 -17.28 -25.46
C SER A 281 25.60 -17.55 -24.49
N GLY A 282 25.35 -18.33 -23.44
CA GLY A 282 26.38 -18.84 -22.54
C GLY A 282 25.78 -19.80 -21.52
N ASN A 283 26.09 -21.08 -21.66
CA ASN A 283 25.62 -22.20 -20.83
C ASN A 283 25.74 -21.94 -19.32
N VAL A 284 24.62 -22.01 -18.60
CA VAL A 284 24.58 -22.62 -17.27
C VAL A 284 23.28 -23.44 -17.17
N SER A 285 23.46 -24.76 -17.27
CA SER A 285 22.50 -25.78 -16.88
C SER A 285 22.24 -25.75 -15.37
N GLU A 286 21.02 -26.13 -14.96
CA GLU A 286 20.48 -26.22 -13.59
C GLU A 286 19.94 -24.91 -12.98
N PHE A 287 18.65 -24.65 -13.22
CA PHE A 287 17.60 -24.55 -12.19
C PHE A 287 16.27 -24.25 -12.90
N SER A 288 15.55 -25.31 -13.27
CA SER A 288 14.16 -25.21 -13.72
C SER A 288 13.24 -25.69 -12.60
N GLN A 289 12.07 -25.06 -12.53
CA GLN A 289 10.97 -25.24 -11.57
C GLN A 289 11.08 -24.47 -10.26
N THR A 290 10.52 -23.25 -10.24
CA THR A 290 9.22 -23.00 -9.59
C THR A 290 8.57 -21.73 -10.13
N SER A 291 7.33 -21.92 -10.60
CA SER A 291 6.24 -20.98 -10.85
C SER A 291 6.32 -19.60 -10.17
N GLY A 292 5.99 -18.55 -10.94
CA GLY A 292 5.74 -17.22 -10.42
C GLY A 292 4.74 -17.24 -9.26
N THR A 293 5.21 -16.84 -8.09
CA THR A 293 4.40 -16.62 -6.90
C THR A 293 3.35 -15.53 -7.19
N ASP A 294 2.09 -15.90 -6.99
CA ASP A 294 0.91 -15.06 -7.14
C ASP A 294 0.83 -14.03 -5.99
N ILE A 295 1.64 -12.97 -6.09
CA ILE A 295 1.71 -11.86 -5.09
C ILE A 295 0.38 -11.07 -5.00
N ARG A 296 -0.68 -11.47 -5.72
CA ARG A 296 -1.98 -10.79 -5.73
C ARG A 296 -3.03 -11.42 -4.81
N LEU A 297 -2.86 -12.68 -4.38
CA LEU A 297 -3.85 -13.40 -3.59
C LEU A 297 -3.92 -12.88 -2.14
N GLY A 298 -5.14 -12.72 -1.61
CA GLY A 298 -5.37 -12.35 -0.20
C GLY A 298 -5.33 -10.85 0.12
N ARG A 299 -5.35 -9.99 -0.90
CA ARG A 299 -5.39 -8.52 -0.76
C ARG A 299 -6.72 -8.03 -0.18
N LEU A 300 -7.83 -8.70 -0.52
CA LEU A 300 -9.17 -8.34 -0.08
C LEU A 300 -9.27 -8.27 1.45
N SER A 301 -8.71 -9.27 2.13
CA SER A 301 -8.79 -9.43 3.57
C SER A 301 -7.52 -9.00 4.32
N ALA A 302 -6.46 -8.61 3.61
CA ALA A 302 -5.18 -8.19 4.21
C ALA A 302 -5.37 -7.15 5.33
N LYS A 303 -6.26 -6.15 5.14
CA LYS A 303 -6.57 -5.13 6.17
C LYS A 303 -7.09 -5.71 7.49
N PHE A 304 -7.70 -6.89 7.47
CA PHE A 304 -8.22 -7.58 8.66
C PHE A 304 -7.25 -8.62 9.21
N GLU A 305 -6.48 -9.25 8.32
CA GLU A 305 -5.57 -10.35 8.67
C GLU A 305 -4.23 -9.82 9.17
N THR A 306 -3.65 -8.86 8.44
CA THR A 306 -2.39 -8.26 8.83
C THR A 306 -2.60 -7.01 9.67
N GLY A 307 -3.66 -6.23 9.44
CA GLY A 307 -3.91 -5.00 10.19
C GLY A 307 -2.74 -4.01 10.07
N ASN A 308 -2.07 -3.98 8.91
CA ASN A 308 -0.82 -3.24 8.63
C ASN A 308 0.42 -3.75 9.39
N ARG A 309 0.36 -4.92 10.03
CA ARG A 309 1.52 -5.51 10.73
C ARG A 309 2.56 -6.00 9.73
N GLY A 310 3.81 -5.60 9.94
CA GLY A 310 4.95 -6.06 9.16
C GLY A 310 5.36 -7.50 9.50
N PRO A 311 6.22 -8.13 8.67
CA PRO A 311 6.70 -9.49 8.90
C PRO A 311 7.49 -9.64 10.20
N GLY A 312 7.97 -8.54 10.79
CA GLY A 312 8.69 -8.52 12.06
C GLY A 312 7.81 -8.28 13.29
N THR A 313 6.49 -8.11 13.15
CA THR A 313 5.62 -7.82 14.29
C THR A 313 5.64 -8.99 15.29
N VAL A 314 5.86 -8.68 16.57
CA VAL A 314 5.82 -9.65 17.67
C VAL A 314 4.97 -9.07 18.79
N SER A 315 3.89 -9.75 19.17
CA SER A 315 3.01 -9.31 20.27
C SER A 315 3.66 -9.54 21.64
N THR A 316 3.11 -8.93 22.69
CA THR A 316 3.57 -9.18 24.06
C THR A 316 3.07 -10.51 24.63
N GLY A 317 1.98 -11.06 24.07
CA GLY A 317 1.33 -12.29 24.54
C GLY A 317 0.65 -12.18 25.91
N ILE A 318 0.60 -10.98 26.51
CA ILE A 318 0.02 -10.75 27.84
C ILE A 318 -1.51 -10.85 27.74
N GLY A 319 -2.09 -11.86 28.40
CA GLY A 319 -3.54 -12.10 28.40
C GLY A 319 -4.05 -12.98 27.25
N ASP A 320 -3.20 -13.33 26.29
CA ASP A 320 -3.58 -14.11 25.11
C ASP A 320 -3.37 -15.62 25.33
N ARG A 321 -4.44 -16.42 25.13
CA ARG A 321 -4.35 -17.89 25.20
C ARG A 321 -3.35 -18.48 24.20
N GLY A 322 -3.08 -17.78 23.09
CA GLY A 322 -2.12 -18.14 22.06
C GLY A 322 -0.66 -17.79 22.40
N GLY A 323 -0.40 -17.14 23.54
CA GLY A 323 0.91 -16.61 23.89
C GLY A 323 1.34 -15.48 22.96
N VAL A 324 2.65 -15.30 22.79
CA VAL A 324 3.23 -14.37 21.81
C VAL A 324 2.82 -14.76 20.39
N SER A 325 2.50 -13.76 19.57
CA SER A 325 2.13 -13.90 18.16
C SER A 325 3.13 -13.21 17.25
N TYR A 326 3.41 -13.80 16.09
CA TYR A 326 4.53 -13.44 15.21
C TYR A 326 4.11 -13.11 13.77
N GLY A 327 4.78 -12.13 13.19
CA GLY A 327 4.66 -11.76 11.79
C GLY A 327 3.34 -11.11 11.40
N SER A 328 3.21 -10.88 10.09
CA SER A 328 2.06 -10.19 9.50
C SER A 328 0.76 -10.92 9.78
N TYR A 329 0.80 -12.26 9.83
CA TYR A 329 -0.39 -13.09 10.07
C TYR A 329 -0.57 -13.52 11.53
N GLN A 330 0.21 -12.96 12.47
CA GLN A 330 0.09 -13.22 13.91
C GLN A 330 0.11 -14.72 14.28
N MET A 331 1.10 -15.44 13.79
CA MET A 331 1.34 -16.86 14.09
C MET A 331 1.61 -17.07 15.58
N THR A 332 0.89 -17.97 16.24
CA THR A 332 0.93 -18.11 17.71
C THR A 332 2.11 -18.95 18.18
N SER A 333 2.54 -18.72 19.43
CA SER A 333 3.53 -19.54 20.14
C SER A 333 2.92 -20.69 20.95
N LYS A 334 1.59 -20.70 21.15
CA LYS A 334 0.92 -21.73 21.96
C LYS A 334 -0.27 -22.38 21.25
N PRO A 335 -0.59 -23.64 21.63
CA PRO A 335 0.20 -24.52 22.51
C PRO A 335 1.43 -25.13 21.78
N ASN A 336 2.45 -25.56 22.54
CA ASN A 336 3.62 -26.31 22.05
C ASN A 336 4.44 -25.66 20.91
N GLY A 337 4.53 -24.32 20.90
CA GLY A 337 5.19 -23.53 19.86
C GLY A 337 4.24 -23.00 18.78
N GLY A 338 2.98 -23.47 18.76
CA GLY A 338 1.91 -22.97 17.90
C GLY A 338 2.24 -22.99 16.40
N THR A 339 1.59 -22.12 15.63
CA THR A 339 1.82 -22.02 14.17
C THR A 339 3.19 -21.42 13.85
N ALA A 340 3.79 -20.63 14.75
CA ALA A 340 5.14 -20.09 14.56
C ALA A 340 6.20 -21.20 14.49
N LYS A 341 6.07 -22.25 15.32
CA LYS A 341 6.97 -23.42 15.27
C LYS A 341 6.85 -24.18 13.95
N VAL A 342 5.64 -24.33 13.43
CA VAL A 342 5.39 -25.05 12.17
C VAL A 342 6.02 -24.27 11.01
N PHE A 343 5.84 -22.95 11.01
CA PHE A 343 6.41 -22.06 10.01
C PHE A 343 7.94 -22.16 9.92
N VAL A 344 8.65 -21.96 11.04
CA VAL A 344 10.13 -21.95 11.03
C VAL A 344 10.76 -23.32 10.76
N LYS A 345 9.96 -24.40 10.86
CA LYS A 345 10.40 -25.77 10.55
C LYS A 345 10.07 -26.23 9.13
N GLY A 346 9.37 -25.41 8.35
CA GLY A 346 8.95 -25.73 6.99
C GLY A 346 10.14 -26.12 6.09
N ASN A 347 9.92 -27.06 5.17
CA ASN A 347 10.99 -27.61 4.34
C ASN A 347 11.63 -26.57 3.41
N ASN A 348 10.87 -25.55 2.99
CA ASN A 348 11.34 -24.46 2.12
C ASN A 348 11.58 -23.16 2.89
N PHE A 349 11.67 -23.22 4.22
CA PHE A 349 11.91 -22.03 5.03
C PHE A 349 13.40 -21.69 5.05
N LYS A 350 13.78 -20.63 4.34
CA LYS A 350 15.17 -20.19 4.12
C LYS A 350 16.00 -20.10 5.40
N TRP A 351 15.42 -19.60 6.50
CA TRP A 351 16.14 -19.33 7.75
C TRP A 351 16.00 -20.44 8.79
N LYS A 352 15.66 -21.67 8.38
CA LYS A 352 15.41 -22.79 9.30
C LYS A 352 16.51 -23.01 10.33
N ASN A 353 17.77 -22.95 9.91
CA ASN A 353 18.92 -23.16 10.79
C ASN A 353 19.09 -22.02 11.81
N GLU A 354 18.62 -20.80 11.50
CA GLU A 354 18.72 -19.68 12.44
C GLU A 354 17.76 -19.79 13.63
N PHE A 355 16.73 -20.63 13.52
CA PHE A 355 15.78 -20.92 14.59
C PHE A 355 16.05 -22.26 15.28
N GLU A 356 17.13 -22.95 14.95
CA GLU A 356 17.49 -24.21 15.60
C GLU A 356 17.75 -23.98 17.10
N GLY A 357 17.13 -24.83 17.94
CA GLY A 357 17.19 -24.69 19.40
C GLY A 357 16.33 -23.56 20.00
N LEU A 358 15.82 -22.63 19.20
CA LEU A 358 15.00 -21.51 19.70
C LEU A 358 13.53 -21.92 19.91
N ILE A 359 12.92 -21.43 21.00
CA ILE A 359 11.55 -21.78 21.39
C ILE A 359 10.59 -20.59 21.16
N PRO A 360 9.54 -20.73 20.33
CA PRO A 360 8.55 -19.67 20.15
C PRO A 360 7.90 -19.24 21.47
N GLY A 361 7.75 -17.93 21.65
CA GLY A 361 7.29 -17.30 22.88
C GLY A 361 8.42 -16.80 23.78
N GLU A 362 9.66 -17.27 23.58
CA GLU A 362 10.82 -16.80 24.34
C GLU A 362 11.48 -15.58 23.69
N ARG A 363 12.28 -14.88 24.51
CA ARG A 363 12.95 -13.64 24.09
C ARG A 363 13.89 -13.86 22.92
N GLU A 364 14.68 -14.94 22.94
CA GLU A 364 15.68 -15.21 21.90
C GLU A 364 15.05 -15.53 20.55
N PHE A 365 13.99 -16.35 20.54
CA PHE A 365 13.19 -16.60 19.34
C PHE A 365 12.60 -15.30 18.78
N SER A 366 12.06 -14.47 19.66
CA SER A 366 11.44 -13.19 19.26
C SER A 366 12.45 -12.20 18.72
N ASN A 367 13.66 -12.15 19.28
CA ASN A 367 14.75 -11.34 18.77
C ASN A 367 15.20 -11.86 17.41
N LYS A 368 15.39 -13.17 17.25
CA LYS A 368 15.77 -13.76 15.96
C LYS A 368 14.72 -13.50 14.87
N TRP A 369 13.45 -13.59 15.21
CA TRP A 369 12.35 -13.27 14.29
C TRP A 369 12.43 -11.83 13.78
N ARG A 370 12.65 -10.86 14.69
CA ARG A 370 12.82 -9.45 14.32
C ARG A 370 14.09 -9.23 13.51
N ASP A 371 15.20 -9.87 13.87
CA ASP A 371 16.47 -9.78 13.13
C ASP A 371 16.31 -10.18 11.68
N ILE A 372 15.67 -11.32 11.41
CA ILE A 372 15.42 -11.79 10.04
C ILE A 372 14.45 -10.86 9.31
N ALA A 373 13.37 -10.43 9.98
CA ALA A 373 12.44 -9.47 9.40
C ALA A 373 13.08 -8.12 9.06
N ASN A 374 14.09 -7.71 9.83
CA ASN A 374 14.81 -6.46 9.59
C ASN A 374 15.80 -6.61 8.43
N LYS A 375 16.57 -7.71 8.39
CA LYS A 375 17.57 -7.98 7.34
C LYS A 375 16.94 -8.32 6.00
N GLU A 376 15.87 -9.12 6.00
CA GLU A 376 15.30 -9.73 4.82
C GLU A 376 13.77 -9.58 4.77
N ARG A 377 13.28 -8.38 5.08
CA ARG A 377 11.86 -8.06 5.24
C ARG A 377 10.95 -8.67 4.18
N ASP A 378 11.20 -8.39 2.91
CA ASP A 378 10.28 -8.77 1.83
C ASP A 378 10.31 -10.26 1.55
N ALA A 379 11.50 -10.88 1.60
CA ALA A 379 11.64 -12.32 1.51
C ALA A 379 10.96 -13.02 2.68
N PHE A 380 11.08 -12.47 3.90
CA PHE A 380 10.47 -13.06 5.09
C PHE A 380 8.94 -12.88 5.09
N HIS A 381 8.46 -11.74 4.60
CA HIS A 381 7.04 -11.51 4.35
C HIS A 381 6.48 -12.49 3.30
N ALA A 382 7.18 -12.66 2.17
CA ALA A 382 6.79 -13.61 1.13
C ALA A 382 6.76 -15.05 1.67
N ALA A 383 7.73 -15.44 2.49
CA ALA A 383 7.73 -16.74 3.15
C ALA A 383 6.52 -16.92 4.09
N GLN A 384 6.18 -15.90 4.88
CA GLN A 384 4.98 -15.94 5.74
C GLN A 384 3.70 -16.05 4.91
N HIS A 385 3.58 -15.27 3.84
CA HIS A 385 2.45 -15.31 2.93
C HIS A 385 2.27 -16.69 2.28
N GLU A 386 3.35 -17.25 1.72
CA GLU A 386 3.36 -18.57 1.11
C GLU A 386 3.02 -19.67 2.12
N PHE A 387 3.51 -19.57 3.35
CA PHE A 387 3.14 -20.49 4.41
C PHE A 387 1.63 -20.47 4.72
N ILE A 388 1.03 -19.28 4.78
CA ILE A 388 -0.43 -19.16 4.99
C ILE A 388 -1.19 -19.74 3.81
N LYS A 389 -0.74 -19.51 2.56
CA LYS A 389 -1.30 -20.13 1.37
C LYS A 389 -1.32 -21.65 1.48
N GLN A 390 -0.18 -22.25 1.78
CA GLN A 390 -0.01 -23.71 1.85
C GLN A 390 -0.77 -24.37 3.00
N THR A 391 -0.98 -23.66 4.10
CA THR A 391 -1.61 -24.21 5.30
C THR A 391 -3.10 -23.91 5.43
N HIS A 392 -3.60 -22.88 4.73
CA HIS A 392 -4.99 -22.45 4.82
C HIS A 392 -5.70 -22.53 3.47
N TYR A 393 -5.21 -21.78 2.48
CA TYR A 393 -5.87 -21.62 1.19
C TYR A 393 -5.84 -22.90 0.34
N ASP A 394 -4.65 -23.46 0.09
CA ASP A 394 -4.48 -24.63 -0.78
C ASP A 394 -5.25 -25.87 -0.25
N PRO A 395 -5.23 -26.19 1.06
CA PRO A 395 -6.02 -27.29 1.59
C PRO A 395 -7.52 -27.06 1.43
N LEU A 396 -8.01 -25.83 1.63
CA LEU A 396 -9.43 -25.52 1.42
C LEU A 396 -9.84 -25.70 -0.04
N MET A 397 -9.03 -25.19 -0.99
CA MET A 397 -9.25 -25.38 -2.43
C MET A 397 -9.30 -26.86 -2.81
N LYS A 398 -8.36 -27.66 -2.27
CA LYS A 398 -8.32 -29.11 -2.48
C LYS A 398 -9.57 -29.80 -1.92
N ASN A 399 -10.00 -29.42 -0.72
CA ASN A 399 -11.21 -29.96 -0.08
C ASN A 399 -12.47 -29.62 -0.87
N ILE A 400 -12.59 -28.40 -1.39
CA ILE A 400 -13.72 -28.00 -2.25
C ILE A 400 -13.73 -28.84 -3.53
N LYS A 401 -12.58 -29.00 -4.20
CA LYS A 401 -12.48 -29.83 -5.40
C LYS A 401 -12.87 -31.29 -5.12
N ALA A 402 -12.37 -31.86 -4.03
CA ALA A 402 -12.65 -33.25 -3.66
C ALA A 402 -14.11 -33.49 -3.25
N ASN A 403 -14.70 -32.58 -2.46
CA ASN A 403 -16.03 -32.77 -1.88
C ASN A 403 -17.17 -32.28 -2.79
N ASN A 404 -16.89 -31.28 -3.62
CA ASN A 404 -17.91 -30.61 -4.43
C ASN A 404 -17.69 -30.78 -5.94
N GLY A 405 -16.57 -31.39 -6.37
CA GLY A 405 -16.24 -31.61 -7.78
C GLY A 405 -15.92 -30.34 -8.56
N LEU A 406 -15.63 -29.24 -7.87
CA LEU A 406 -15.45 -27.92 -8.47
C LEU A 406 -14.01 -27.42 -8.27
N ASP A 407 -13.33 -27.15 -9.39
CA ASP A 407 -12.00 -26.55 -9.37
C ASP A 407 -12.10 -25.02 -9.42
N LEU A 408 -11.96 -24.38 -8.25
CA LEU A 408 -12.04 -22.92 -8.14
C LEU A 408 -10.75 -22.20 -8.55
N THR A 409 -9.69 -22.92 -8.91
CA THR A 409 -8.41 -22.29 -9.30
C THR A 409 -8.49 -21.54 -10.64
N THR A 410 -9.48 -21.87 -11.47
CA THR A 410 -9.73 -21.25 -12.77
C THR A 410 -10.72 -20.09 -12.73
N HIS A 411 -11.30 -19.80 -11.56
CA HIS A 411 -12.30 -18.75 -11.39
C HIS A 411 -11.67 -17.36 -11.15
N SER A 412 -12.49 -16.33 -10.97
CA SER A 412 -12.02 -14.94 -10.78
C SER A 412 -11.09 -14.79 -9.57
N ASN A 413 -10.19 -13.79 -9.61
CA ASN A 413 -9.32 -13.53 -8.47
C ASN A 413 -10.13 -12.98 -7.29
N ALA A 414 -11.25 -12.30 -7.54
CA ALA A 414 -12.20 -11.90 -6.50
C ALA A 414 -12.70 -13.10 -5.68
N LEU A 415 -13.12 -14.18 -6.35
CA LEU A 415 -13.56 -15.39 -5.68
C LEU A 415 -12.40 -16.07 -4.95
N LYS A 416 -11.20 -16.14 -5.55
CA LYS A 416 -10.01 -16.70 -4.88
C LYS A 416 -9.65 -15.93 -3.60
N ASP A 417 -9.73 -14.61 -3.62
CA ASP A 417 -9.51 -13.75 -2.46
C ASP A 417 -10.57 -13.95 -1.36
N VAL A 418 -11.83 -14.18 -1.74
CA VAL A 418 -12.89 -14.55 -0.78
C VAL A 418 -12.61 -15.91 -0.14
N ILE A 419 -12.12 -16.88 -0.91
CA ILE A 419 -11.74 -18.20 -0.40
C ILE A 419 -10.52 -18.07 0.53
N TRP A 420 -9.52 -17.27 0.17
CA TRP A 420 -8.38 -16.94 1.04
C TRP A 420 -8.86 -16.39 2.38
N SER A 421 -9.67 -15.34 2.37
CA SER A 421 -10.23 -14.74 3.58
C SER A 421 -10.99 -15.73 4.45
N THR A 422 -11.77 -16.60 3.80
CA THR A 422 -12.55 -17.63 4.47
C THR A 422 -11.62 -18.66 5.12
N ALA A 423 -10.59 -19.11 4.41
CA ALA A 423 -9.60 -20.06 4.91
C ALA A 423 -8.80 -19.50 6.09
N VAL A 424 -8.37 -18.24 6.02
CA VAL A 424 -7.58 -17.62 7.10
C VAL A 424 -8.44 -17.37 8.34
N GLN A 425 -9.69 -16.94 8.17
CA GLN A 425 -10.55 -16.66 9.32
C GLN A 425 -11.13 -17.91 9.98
N HIS A 426 -11.52 -18.94 9.19
CA HIS A 426 -12.24 -20.12 9.68
C HIS A 426 -11.41 -21.40 9.67
N GLY A 427 -10.16 -21.33 9.18
CA GLY A 427 -9.25 -22.46 9.03
C GLY A 427 -9.47 -23.27 7.74
N PRO A 428 -8.49 -24.10 7.34
CA PRO A 428 -8.50 -24.86 6.08
C PRO A 428 -9.60 -25.92 5.93
N ASN A 429 -10.13 -26.41 7.05
CA ASN A 429 -11.07 -27.54 7.10
C ASN A 429 -12.53 -27.09 7.29
N ASN A 430 -12.80 -25.79 7.18
CA ASN A 430 -14.16 -25.27 7.32
C ASN A 430 -15.05 -25.79 6.16
N LYS A 431 -16.37 -25.82 6.40
CA LYS A 431 -17.37 -26.26 5.41
C LYS A 431 -18.13 -25.10 4.76
N ILE A 432 -17.71 -23.85 4.95
CA ILE A 432 -18.51 -22.66 4.57
C ILE A 432 -18.74 -22.63 3.07
N VAL A 433 -17.67 -22.82 2.27
CA VAL A 433 -17.78 -22.80 0.80
C VAL A 433 -18.61 -23.99 0.30
N SER A 434 -18.43 -25.18 0.87
CA SER A 434 -19.24 -26.35 0.54
C SER A 434 -20.73 -26.13 0.85
N ASN A 435 -21.05 -25.57 2.04
CA ASN A 435 -22.41 -25.23 2.43
C ASN A 435 -23.02 -24.16 1.50
N ALA A 436 -22.24 -23.16 1.10
CA ALA A 436 -22.66 -22.13 0.16
C ALA A 436 -23.02 -22.75 -1.21
N LEU A 437 -22.18 -23.65 -1.73
CA LEU A 437 -22.44 -24.40 -2.96
C LEU A 437 -23.70 -25.28 -2.85
N GLU A 438 -23.90 -25.97 -1.73
CA GLU A 438 -25.12 -26.74 -1.46
C GLU A 438 -26.38 -25.87 -1.41
N ASN A 439 -26.28 -24.67 -0.85
CA ASN A 439 -27.39 -23.72 -0.82
C ASN A 439 -27.69 -23.15 -2.22
N MET A 440 -26.66 -22.88 -3.03
CA MET A 440 -26.84 -22.48 -4.44
C MET A 440 -27.51 -23.57 -5.28
N LYS A 441 -27.24 -24.86 -5.00
CA LYS A 441 -27.91 -25.98 -5.65
C LYS A 441 -29.42 -25.95 -5.42
N LYS A 442 -29.85 -25.64 -4.19
CA LYS A 442 -31.28 -25.55 -3.83
C LYS A 442 -32.01 -24.40 -4.56
N THR A 443 -31.29 -23.35 -4.94
CA THR A 443 -31.86 -22.18 -5.63
C THR A 443 -31.61 -22.18 -7.13
N GLY A 444 -30.99 -23.24 -7.68
CA GLY A 444 -30.70 -23.36 -9.11
C GLY A 444 -29.61 -22.41 -9.63
N ARG A 445 -28.76 -21.88 -8.75
CA ARG A 445 -27.71 -20.89 -9.10
C ARG A 445 -26.30 -21.47 -9.18
N ASN A 446 -26.15 -22.80 -9.18
CA ASN A 446 -24.88 -23.49 -9.00
C ASN A 446 -24.16 -23.91 -10.29
N ASP A 447 -24.57 -23.41 -11.45
CA ASP A 447 -23.94 -23.73 -12.74
C ASP A 447 -22.60 -22.97 -12.88
N PRO A 448 -21.43 -23.65 -12.86
CA PRO A 448 -20.13 -23.00 -12.97
C PRO A 448 -19.87 -22.35 -14.33
N ALA A 449 -20.61 -22.73 -15.37
CA ALA A 449 -20.48 -22.13 -16.70
C ALA A 449 -21.22 -20.77 -16.80
N ASN A 450 -22.05 -20.43 -15.81
CA ASN A 450 -22.79 -19.18 -15.80
C ASN A 450 -21.86 -18.00 -15.45
N VAL A 451 -21.94 -16.92 -16.22
CA VAL A 451 -21.15 -15.70 -15.99
C VAL A 451 -21.37 -15.07 -14.61
N SER A 452 -22.54 -15.29 -14.00
CA SER A 452 -22.89 -14.81 -12.66
C SER A 452 -22.54 -15.80 -11.55
N PHE A 453 -21.93 -16.95 -11.87
CA PHE A 453 -21.60 -17.99 -10.88
C PHE A 453 -20.72 -17.46 -9.75
N ASP A 454 -19.64 -16.75 -10.09
CA ASP A 454 -18.71 -16.20 -9.09
C ASP A 454 -19.39 -15.16 -8.20
N GLU A 455 -20.25 -14.31 -8.77
CA GLU A 455 -21.05 -13.34 -8.01
C GLU A 455 -21.94 -14.07 -7.01
N HIS A 456 -22.73 -15.05 -7.47
CA HIS A 456 -23.61 -15.83 -6.61
C HIS A 456 -22.85 -16.60 -5.52
N LEU A 457 -21.68 -17.17 -5.84
CA LEU A 457 -20.89 -17.91 -4.88
C LEU A 457 -20.25 -16.99 -3.83
N ILE A 458 -19.76 -15.82 -4.22
CA ILE A 458 -19.29 -14.79 -3.28
C ILE A 458 -20.41 -14.42 -2.32
N GLU A 459 -21.60 -14.12 -2.83
CA GLU A 459 -22.76 -13.78 -2.00
C GLU A 459 -23.13 -14.91 -1.03
N ALA A 460 -23.25 -16.14 -1.54
CA ALA A 460 -23.60 -17.30 -0.75
C ALA A 460 -22.56 -17.62 0.35
N ILE A 461 -21.26 -17.41 0.06
CA ILE A 461 -20.20 -17.56 1.07
C ILE A 461 -20.38 -16.54 2.20
N TYR A 462 -20.65 -15.27 1.87
CA TYR A 462 -20.85 -14.25 2.90
C TYR A 462 -22.16 -14.42 3.68
N ASP A 463 -23.21 -14.90 3.03
CA ASP A 463 -24.47 -15.27 3.70
C ASP A 463 -24.24 -16.41 4.69
N GLU A 464 -23.47 -17.44 4.32
CA GLU A 464 -23.10 -18.52 5.24
C GLU A 464 -22.21 -18.00 6.38
N ARG A 465 -21.14 -17.24 6.07
CA ARG A 465 -20.27 -16.63 7.11
C ARG A 465 -21.05 -15.79 8.11
N GLY A 466 -22.03 -15.02 7.63
CA GLY A 466 -22.89 -14.14 8.42
C GLY A 466 -24.11 -14.82 9.04
N ARG A 467 -24.29 -16.14 8.86
CA ARG A 467 -25.47 -16.86 9.33
C ARG A 467 -25.63 -16.75 10.84
N LYS A 468 -26.87 -16.48 11.28
CA LYS A 468 -27.24 -16.39 12.69
C LYS A 468 -28.06 -17.60 13.13
N ASN A 469 -27.92 -18.01 14.38
CA ASN A 469 -28.78 -19.01 15.00
C ASN A 469 -30.11 -18.37 15.47
N SER A 470 -30.98 -19.17 16.09
CA SER A 470 -32.27 -18.71 16.65
C SER A 470 -32.16 -17.59 17.68
N ASN A 471 -31.01 -17.50 18.36
CA ASN A 471 -30.73 -16.50 19.39
C ASN A 471 -30.12 -15.21 18.79
N GLY A 472 -30.03 -15.13 17.46
CA GLY A 472 -29.43 -14.01 16.74
C GLY A 472 -27.90 -13.94 16.87
N ASP A 473 -27.24 -14.96 17.40
CA ASP A 473 -25.78 -15.05 17.45
C ASP A 473 -25.23 -15.56 16.12
N LEU A 474 -24.07 -15.04 15.69
CA LEU A 474 -23.35 -15.58 14.54
C LEU A 474 -22.97 -17.04 14.82
N VAL A 475 -23.35 -17.96 13.92
CA VAL A 475 -23.18 -19.40 14.13
C VAL A 475 -21.72 -19.76 14.41
N PHE A 476 -20.80 -19.24 13.60
CA PHE A 476 -19.36 -19.51 13.69
C PHE A 476 -18.65 -18.75 14.82
N PHE A 477 -19.31 -17.76 15.44
CA PHE A 477 -18.74 -16.92 16.51
C PHE A 477 -19.65 -16.88 17.75
N SER A 478 -20.50 -17.89 17.91
CA SER A 478 -21.52 -17.95 18.97
C SER A 478 -20.93 -17.98 20.38
N ARG A 479 -19.63 -18.33 20.50
CA ARG A 479 -18.87 -18.33 21.75
C ARG A 479 -18.18 -17.00 22.06
N ASN A 480 -18.22 -16.04 21.14
CA ASN A 480 -17.62 -14.71 21.32
C ASN A 480 -18.66 -13.72 21.88
N SER A 481 -18.16 -12.63 22.48
CA SER A 481 -19.03 -11.55 22.97
C SER A 481 -19.84 -10.92 21.82
N ARG A 482 -21.00 -10.36 22.15
CA ARG A 482 -21.87 -9.68 21.17
C ARG A 482 -21.15 -8.56 20.41
N ASP A 483 -20.22 -7.86 21.05
CA ASP A 483 -19.41 -6.82 20.40
C ASP A 483 -18.44 -7.39 19.36
N VAL A 484 -17.77 -8.50 19.67
CA VAL A 484 -16.91 -9.20 18.71
C VAL A 484 -17.75 -9.72 17.54
N GLN A 485 -18.91 -10.33 17.83
CA GLN A 485 -19.83 -10.78 16.78
C GLN A 485 -20.30 -9.62 15.89
N LYS A 486 -20.62 -8.46 16.46
CA LYS A 486 -21.00 -7.25 15.71
C LYS A 486 -19.85 -6.76 14.82
N GLY A 487 -18.62 -6.71 15.34
CA GLY A 487 -17.43 -6.36 14.56
C GLY A 487 -17.19 -7.31 13.39
N VAL A 488 -17.34 -8.61 13.63
CA VAL A 488 -17.21 -9.66 12.60
C VAL A 488 -18.32 -9.56 11.55
N ALA A 489 -19.57 -9.33 11.94
CA ALA A 489 -20.67 -9.12 11.00
C ALA A 489 -20.44 -7.89 10.11
N ASN A 490 -19.96 -6.78 10.69
CA ASN A 490 -19.62 -5.58 9.93
C ASN A 490 -18.48 -5.84 8.93
N ARG A 491 -17.47 -6.63 9.32
CA ARG A 491 -16.43 -7.09 8.40
C ARG A 491 -17.05 -7.82 7.21
N PHE A 492 -17.97 -8.75 7.41
CA PHE A 492 -18.59 -9.51 6.32
C PHE A 492 -19.34 -8.63 5.34
N VAL A 493 -20.08 -7.64 5.82
CA VAL A 493 -20.76 -6.67 4.96
C VAL A 493 -19.75 -5.86 4.13
N SER A 494 -18.70 -5.33 4.76
CA SER A 494 -17.67 -4.56 4.07
C SER A 494 -16.91 -5.40 3.04
N GLU A 495 -16.49 -6.58 3.43
CA GLU A 495 -15.64 -7.45 2.61
C GLU A 495 -16.42 -8.06 1.43
N ARG A 496 -17.74 -8.33 1.61
CA ARG A 496 -18.65 -8.68 0.51
C ARG A 496 -18.72 -7.56 -0.52
N ALA A 497 -18.92 -6.32 -0.09
CA ALA A 497 -19.01 -5.19 -1.00
C ALA A 497 -17.70 -5.00 -1.79
N ASP A 498 -16.55 -5.14 -1.12
CA ASP A 498 -15.24 -5.06 -1.75
C ASP A 498 -15.01 -6.21 -2.75
N ALA A 499 -15.41 -7.44 -2.40
CA ALA A 499 -15.30 -8.61 -3.27
C ALA A 499 -16.15 -8.50 -4.54
N LEU A 500 -17.41 -8.08 -4.40
CA LEU A 500 -18.30 -7.87 -5.55
C LEU A 500 -17.80 -6.73 -6.45
N LYS A 501 -17.21 -5.69 -5.87
CA LYS A 501 -16.54 -4.64 -6.64
C LYS A 501 -15.30 -5.16 -7.36
N MET A 502 -14.50 -6.01 -6.70
CA MET A 502 -13.32 -6.64 -7.31
C MET A 502 -13.72 -7.53 -8.49
N LEU A 503 -14.81 -8.29 -8.36
CA LEU A 503 -15.35 -9.13 -9.43
C LEU A 503 -15.81 -8.31 -10.63
N LYS A 504 -16.59 -7.24 -10.40
CA LYS A 504 -17.10 -6.35 -11.47
C LYS A 504 -16.00 -5.64 -12.26
N ASN A 505 -14.83 -5.45 -11.64
CA ASN A 505 -13.69 -4.79 -12.27
C ASN A 505 -12.77 -5.74 -13.08
N GLY A 506 -13.07 -7.05 -13.14
CA GLY A 506 -12.35 -8.01 -13.97
C GLY A 506 -10.93 -8.37 -13.50
N ASN A 507 -10.64 -8.20 -12.20
CA ASN A 507 -9.30 -8.44 -11.63
C ASN A 507 -8.99 -9.90 -11.37
#